data_AF-A0A935HIA7-F1
#
_entry.id   AF-A0A935HIA7-F1
#
_cell.length_a   1.000
_cell.length_b   1.000
_cell.length_c   1.000
_cell.angle_alpha   90.00
_cell.angle_beta   90.00
_cell.angle_gamma   90.00
#
_symmetry.space_group_name_H-M   'P 1'
#
loop_
_entity.id
_entity.type
_entity.pdbx_description
1 polymer ?
#
loop_
_entity_poly.entity_id
_entity_poly.type
_entity_poly.pdbx_seq_one_letter_code
_entity_poly.pdbx_strand_id
1 'polypeptide(L)'
;MYDNRPIADTAIYLGDLRSRTYLLTTAYLGAGFKVDFKYYGGNGTGGEGLRTAELYLNRAEAKINLAITSGNTSLLQEALVDINLLRSSRYDKRKSYIPITINNPSELLTFCREERRREFPFEGGHRWFDLRRYGMPSIKHYYELKPGSSQEVTLAQGDNRYTLQIPNVVLERNANLVQNP
;
A
#
# COMPACT_ATOMS: atom_id res chain seq x y z
N MET A 1 6.41 -5.05 5.63
CA MET A 1 5.17 -4.28 5.37
C MET A 1 4.49 -3.94 6.70
N TYR A 2 4.21 -4.95 7.52
CA TYR A 2 3.85 -4.76 8.93
C TYR A 2 5.01 -5.17 9.80
N ASP A 3 5.19 -4.47 10.91
CA ASP A 3 6.20 -4.72 11.93
C ASP A 3 6.12 -6.20 12.38
N ASN A 4 7.25 -6.81 12.74
CA ASN A 4 7.40 -8.25 13.01
C ASN A 4 6.23 -8.85 13.82
N ARG A 5 5.31 -9.53 13.13
CA ARG A 5 4.10 -10.15 13.70
C ARG A 5 4.48 -11.30 14.65
N PRO A 6 4.00 -11.31 15.90
CA PRO A 6 4.04 -12.50 16.74
C PRO A 6 2.98 -13.50 16.33
N ILE A 7 3.27 -14.77 16.59
CA ILE A 7 2.41 -15.91 16.26
C ILE A 7 1.23 -16.04 17.25
N ALA A 8 1.30 -15.38 18.42
CA ALA A 8 0.27 -15.39 19.46
C ALA A 8 -0.11 -13.97 19.94
N ASP A 9 -1.35 -13.81 20.39
CA ASP A 9 -1.87 -12.56 21.00
C ASP A 9 -1.29 -12.38 22.41
N THR A 10 -0.04 -11.93 22.48
CA THR A 10 0.60 -11.56 23.75
C THR A 10 0.35 -10.07 24.01
N ALA A 11 0.18 -9.70 25.29
CA ALA A 11 -0.11 -8.33 25.73
C ALA A 11 0.91 -7.27 25.22
N ILE A 12 2.09 -7.69 24.76
CA ILE A 12 3.17 -6.82 24.26
C ILE A 12 2.91 -6.31 22.83
N TYR A 13 2.09 -7.01 22.04
CA TYR A 13 1.92 -6.75 20.59
C TYR A 13 0.52 -6.27 20.19
N LEU A 14 -0.09 -5.47 21.05
CA LEU A 14 -1.37 -4.81 20.87
C LEU A 14 -1.27 -3.52 20.02
N GLY A 15 -0.37 -3.50 19.04
CA GLY A 15 -0.12 -2.32 18.22
C GLY A 15 -1.15 -2.19 17.09
N ASP A 16 -0.68 -2.38 15.87
CA ASP A 16 -1.45 -2.25 14.64
C ASP A 16 -2.19 -3.56 14.29
N LEU A 17 -3.52 -3.51 14.22
CA LEU A 17 -4.37 -4.68 13.97
C LEU A 17 -4.35 -5.16 12.51
N ARG A 18 -3.91 -4.31 11.55
CA ARG A 18 -4.02 -4.61 10.11
C ARG A 18 -3.27 -5.87 9.71
N SER A 19 -2.13 -6.15 10.32
CA SER A 19 -1.38 -7.38 10.04
C SER A 19 -2.10 -8.67 10.43
N ARG A 20 -3.02 -8.59 11.42
CA ARG A 20 -3.86 -9.70 11.91
C ARG A 20 -5.15 -9.80 11.11
N THR A 21 -5.71 -8.66 10.73
CA THR A 21 -6.99 -8.60 10.01
C THR A 21 -6.84 -8.82 8.51
N TYR A 22 -5.77 -8.32 7.89
CA TYR A 22 -5.59 -8.38 6.43
C TYR A 22 -4.88 -9.65 5.97
N LEU A 23 -4.22 -10.39 6.85
CA LEU A 23 -3.43 -11.57 6.52
C LEU A 23 -3.78 -12.74 7.44
N LEU A 24 -4.11 -13.89 6.85
CA LEU A 24 -4.30 -15.15 7.55
C LEU A 24 -3.06 -16.04 7.34
N THR A 25 -2.61 -16.70 8.41
CA THR A 25 -1.67 -17.81 8.27
C THR A 25 -2.48 -19.09 8.07
N THR A 26 -2.25 -19.80 6.97
CA THR A 26 -2.96 -21.06 6.68
C THR A 26 -2.00 -22.24 6.69
N ALA A 27 -2.38 -23.34 7.32
CA ALA A 27 -1.65 -24.60 7.25
C ALA A 27 -1.93 -25.36 5.94
N TYR A 28 -2.98 -24.98 5.20
CA TYR A 28 -3.43 -25.66 3.99
C TYR A 28 -2.40 -25.59 2.85
N LEU A 29 -1.60 -24.52 2.80
CA LEU A 29 -0.52 -24.35 1.83
C LEU A 29 0.86 -24.75 2.40
N GLY A 30 0.89 -25.32 3.61
CA GLY A 30 2.11 -25.58 4.39
C GLY A 30 2.26 -24.64 5.58
N ALA A 31 3.03 -25.06 6.59
CA ALA A 31 3.23 -24.24 7.80
C ALA A 31 3.90 -22.90 7.45
N GLY A 32 3.28 -21.79 7.87
CA GLY A 32 3.85 -20.45 7.74
C GLY A 32 3.46 -19.65 6.50
N PHE A 33 2.68 -20.22 5.57
CA PHE A 33 2.16 -19.47 4.42
C PHE A 33 1.12 -18.42 4.86
N LYS A 34 1.25 -17.21 4.32
CA LYS A 34 0.34 -16.09 4.57
C LYS A 34 -0.49 -15.84 3.32
N VAL A 35 -1.80 -15.81 3.49
CA VAL A 35 -2.76 -15.51 2.42
C VAL A 35 -3.52 -14.24 2.76
N ASP A 36 -4.06 -13.59 1.72
CA ASP A 36 -4.99 -12.49 1.90
C ASP A 36 -6.22 -12.97 2.70
N PHE A 37 -6.63 -12.15 3.66
CA PHE A 37 -7.81 -12.37 4.49
C PHE A 37 -8.67 -11.12 4.65
N LYS A 38 -8.27 -10.02 4.00
CA LYS A 38 -8.92 -8.72 4.17
C LYS A 38 -10.38 -8.73 3.74
N TYR A 39 -10.72 -9.58 2.79
CA TYR A 39 -12.06 -9.73 2.22
C TYR A 39 -12.83 -10.95 2.72
N TYR A 40 -12.54 -11.42 3.93
CA TYR A 40 -13.24 -12.58 4.47
C TYR A 40 -14.72 -12.24 4.77
N GLY A 41 -15.58 -12.52 3.79
CA GLY A 41 -17.03 -12.37 3.82
C GLY A 41 -17.62 -13.26 2.73
N GLY A 42 -18.73 -13.95 3.02
CA GLY A 42 -19.36 -14.90 2.09
C GLY A 42 -19.79 -14.27 0.75
N ASN A 43 -20.30 -15.11 -0.16
CA ASN A 43 -20.76 -14.72 -1.50
C ASN A 43 -21.57 -13.40 -1.47
N GLY A 44 -21.05 -12.36 -2.13
CA GLY A 44 -21.77 -11.09 -2.34
C GLY A 44 -21.24 -9.86 -1.58
N THR A 45 -20.19 -9.97 -0.78
CA THR A 45 -19.55 -8.77 -0.21
C THR A 45 -18.69 -8.06 -1.26
N GLY A 46 -19.16 -6.93 -1.79
CA GLY A 46 -18.34 -5.99 -2.56
C GLY A 46 -17.23 -5.44 -1.65
N GLY A 47 -16.00 -5.88 -1.87
CA GLY A 47 -14.84 -5.51 -1.04
C GLY A 47 -14.09 -4.27 -1.53
N GLU A 48 -14.39 -3.76 -2.71
CA GLU A 48 -13.55 -2.76 -3.36
C GLU A 48 -14.36 -1.50 -3.67
N GLY A 49 -13.90 -0.35 -3.17
CA GLY A 49 -14.56 0.94 -3.34
C GLY A 49 -13.89 2.04 -2.53
N LEU A 50 -14.31 3.29 -2.76
CA LEU A 50 -13.81 4.44 -2.03
C LEU A 50 -14.18 4.34 -0.56
N ARG A 51 -13.23 4.64 0.32
CA ARG A 51 -13.44 4.68 1.76
C ARG A 51 -12.75 5.86 2.41
N THR A 52 -13.22 6.23 3.60
CA THR A 52 -12.74 7.42 4.32
C THR A 52 -11.23 7.40 4.58
N ALA A 53 -10.61 6.24 4.74
CA ALA A 53 -9.17 6.15 4.90
C ALA A 53 -8.39 6.65 3.66
N GLU A 54 -8.92 6.39 2.46
CA GLU A 54 -8.33 6.91 1.23
C GLU A 54 -8.42 8.43 1.19
N LEU A 55 -9.56 8.99 1.58
CA LEU A 55 -9.73 10.44 1.68
C LEU A 55 -8.71 11.07 2.64
N TYR A 56 -8.51 10.49 3.83
CA TYR A 56 -7.52 10.98 4.79
C TYR A 56 -6.09 10.90 4.26
N LEU A 57 -5.70 9.77 3.64
CA LEU A 57 -4.34 9.61 3.13
C LEU A 57 -4.08 10.41 1.85
N ASN A 58 -5.07 10.59 0.97
CA ASN A 58 -4.98 11.47 -0.19
C ASN A 58 -4.81 12.93 0.28
N ARG A 59 -5.61 13.37 1.27
CA ARG A 59 -5.51 14.72 1.83
C ARG A 59 -4.18 14.96 2.55
N ALA A 60 -3.72 14.00 3.35
CA ALA A 60 -2.43 14.10 4.01
C ALA A 60 -1.28 14.19 3.01
N GLU A 61 -1.25 13.32 2.00
CA GLU A 61 -0.22 13.36 0.98
C GLU A 61 -0.23 14.66 0.17
N ALA A 62 -1.41 15.18 -0.18
CA ALA A 62 -1.54 16.47 -0.86
C ALA A 62 -0.99 17.63 -0.01
N LYS A 63 -1.33 17.68 1.29
CA LYS A 63 -0.79 18.67 2.24
C LYS A 63 0.73 18.60 2.34
N ILE A 64 1.31 17.40 2.41
CA ILE A 64 2.76 17.22 2.47
C ILE A 64 3.43 17.75 1.19
N ASN A 65 2.91 17.38 0.01
CA ASN A 65 3.45 17.88 -1.25
C ASN A 65 3.32 19.41 -1.36
N LEU A 66 2.19 19.97 -0.94
CA LEU A 66 1.99 21.42 -0.92
C LEU A 66 2.95 22.10 0.06
N ALA A 67 3.23 21.52 1.22
CA ALA A 67 4.24 22.02 2.15
C ALA A 67 5.63 22.04 1.51
N ILE A 68 5.99 20.99 0.76
CA ILE A 68 7.27 20.88 0.04
C ILE A 68 7.38 21.95 -1.04
N THR A 69 6.33 22.17 -1.83
CA THR A 69 6.39 23.11 -2.96
C THR A 69 6.22 24.57 -2.56
N SER A 70 5.40 24.86 -1.53
CA SER A 70 5.13 26.23 -1.07
C SER A 70 6.03 26.70 0.07
N GLY A 71 6.72 25.77 0.76
CA GLY A 71 7.46 26.06 1.98
C GLY A 71 6.58 26.25 3.23
N ASN A 72 5.25 26.13 3.12
CA ASN A 72 4.34 26.28 4.26
C ASN A 72 4.35 25.03 5.15
N THR A 73 5.16 25.06 6.21
CA THR A 73 5.34 23.94 7.14
C THR A 73 4.14 23.68 8.05
N SER A 74 3.18 24.60 8.16
CA SER A 74 1.96 24.37 8.97
C SER A 74 1.14 23.19 8.43
N LEU A 75 1.17 22.98 7.11
CA LEU A 75 0.49 21.89 6.42
C LEU A 75 0.99 20.50 6.83
N LEU A 76 2.24 20.38 7.31
CA LEU A 76 2.78 19.12 7.82
C LEU A 76 2.05 18.68 9.09
N GLN A 77 1.72 19.63 9.97
CA GLN A 77 0.96 19.33 11.20
C GLN A 77 -0.47 18.89 10.86
N GLU A 78 -1.10 19.54 9.89
CA GLU A 78 -2.41 19.11 9.40
C GLU A 78 -2.39 17.73 8.74
N ALA A 79 -1.31 17.35 8.05
CA ALA A 79 -1.14 16.02 7.50
C ALA A 79 -0.92 14.97 8.61
N LEU A 80 -0.14 15.31 9.65
CA LEU A 80 0.05 14.46 10.81
C LEU A 80 -1.27 14.22 11.56
N VAL A 81 -2.15 15.21 11.66
CA VAL A 81 -3.50 15.04 12.25
C VAL A 81 -4.29 13.98 11.47
N ASP A 82 -4.29 14.05 10.13
CA ASP A 82 -5.00 13.10 9.27
C ASP A 82 -4.45 11.67 9.42
N ILE A 83 -3.12 11.52 9.36
CA ILE A 83 -2.44 10.22 9.48
C ILE A 83 -2.65 9.62 10.88
N ASN A 84 -2.50 10.44 11.93
CA ASN A 84 -2.68 9.98 13.31
C ASN A 84 -4.12 9.61 13.62
N LEU A 85 -5.10 10.35 13.10
CA LEU A 85 -6.52 10.01 13.24
C LEU A 85 -6.80 8.64 12.63
N LEU A 86 -6.36 8.40 11.39
CA LEU A 86 -6.49 7.11 10.74
C LEU A 86 -5.82 6.00 11.55
N ARG A 87 -4.54 6.17 11.90
CA ARG A 87 -3.75 5.16 12.62
C ARG A 87 -4.35 4.84 13.99
N SER A 88 -4.86 5.84 14.73
CA SER A 88 -5.51 5.61 16.02
C SER A 88 -6.72 4.65 15.94
N SER A 89 -7.37 4.56 14.77
CA SER A 89 -8.49 3.65 14.50
C SER A 89 -8.07 2.27 13.98
N ARG A 90 -6.76 2.05 13.76
CA ARG A 90 -6.18 0.75 13.36
C ARG A 90 -5.48 0.04 14.51
N TYR A 91 -5.23 0.75 15.61
CA TYR A 91 -4.55 0.20 16.77
C TYR A 91 -5.52 -0.40 17.79
N ASP A 92 -5.08 -1.45 18.48
CA ASP A 92 -5.86 -2.09 19.55
C ASP A 92 -6.10 -1.10 20.69
N LYS A 93 -7.34 -0.99 21.17
CA LYS A 93 -7.72 -0.02 22.21
C LYS A 93 -7.24 -0.40 23.62
N ARG A 94 -6.81 -1.65 23.83
CA ARG A 94 -6.19 -2.10 25.09
C ARG A 94 -4.84 -1.41 25.34
N LYS A 95 -4.20 -0.84 24.32
CA LYS A 95 -2.99 -0.04 24.42
C LYS A 95 -3.19 1.29 23.69
N SER A 96 -2.96 2.41 24.38
CA SER A 96 -3.09 3.73 23.75
C SER A 96 -2.15 3.85 22.54
N TYR A 97 -2.71 4.32 21.41
CA TYR A 97 -1.94 4.70 20.25
C TYR A 97 -1.04 5.90 20.58
N ILE A 98 0.24 5.81 20.22
CA ILE A 98 1.20 6.90 20.35
C ILE A 98 1.28 7.60 18.99
N PRO A 99 0.85 8.88 18.89
CA PRO A 99 0.93 9.64 17.65
C PRO A 99 2.36 9.72 17.12
N ILE A 100 2.51 9.61 15.79
CA ILE A 100 3.78 9.89 15.13
C ILE A 100 4.01 11.40 15.10
N THR A 101 5.27 11.79 15.17
CA THR A 101 5.73 13.18 15.05
C THR A 101 6.92 13.22 14.09
N ILE A 102 6.67 13.59 12.84
CA ILE A 102 7.71 13.68 11.80
C ILE A 102 7.65 15.09 11.21
N ASN A 103 8.70 15.88 11.46
CA ASN A 103 8.76 17.27 11.02
C ASN A 103 9.47 17.46 9.68
N ASN A 104 10.28 16.48 9.25
CA ASN A 104 10.93 16.52 7.95
C ASN A 104 9.90 16.21 6.84
N PRO A 105 9.69 17.09 5.84
CA PRO A 105 8.69 16.87 4.80
C PRO A 105 8.90 15.60 3.97
N SER A 106 10.16 15.30 3.60
CA SER A 106 10.50 14.14 2.78
C SER A 106 10.33 12.82 3.54
N GLU A 107 10.69 12.81 4.82
CA GLU A 107 10.44 11.66 5.70
C GLU A 107 8.94 11.44 5.92
N LEU A 108 8.17 12.51 6.15
CA LEU A 108 6.73 12.42 6.33
C LEU A 108 6.03 11.96 5.03
N LEU A 109 6.48 12.41 3.87
CA LEU A 109 5.99 11.93 2.57
C LEU A 109 6.25 10.43 2.41
N THR A 110 7.48 9.99 2.70
CA THR A 110 7.85 8.57 2.64
C THR A 110 7.00 7.74 3.60
N PHE A 111 6.81 8.23 4.82
CA PHE A 111 5.95 7.59 5.82
C PHE A 111 4.50 7.48 5.31
N CYS A 112 3.93 8.55 4.76
CA CYS A 112 2.58 8.56 4.21
C CYS A 112 2.42 7.53 3.09
N ARG A 113 3.39 7.41 2.19
CA ARG A 113 3.38 6.42 1.10
C ARG A 113 3.45 4.98 1.62
N GLU A 114 4.25 4.72 2.65
CA GLU A 114 4.29 3.41 3.30
C GLU A 114 3.00 3.13 4.10
N GLU A 115 2.37 4.16 4.67
CA GLU A 115 1.08 4.04 5.34
C GLU A 115 -0.03 3.65 4.36
N ARG A 116 -0.05 4.24 3.15
CA ARG A 116 -0.93 3.80 2.06
C ARG A 116 -0.72 2.33 1.70
N ARG A 117 0.54 1.89 1.64
CA ARG A 117 0.90 0.49 1.36
C ARG A 117 0.41 -0.48 2.45
N ARG A 118 0.40 -0.07 3.71
CA ARG A 118 -0.15 -0.84 4.85
C ARG A 118 -1.68 -0.80 4.90
N GLU A 119 -2.27 0.32 4.49
CA GLU A 119 -3.70 0.53 4.59
C GLU A 119 -4.47 -0.13 3.45
N PHE A 120 -3.92 -0.11 2.24
CA PHE A 120 -4.58 -0.57 1.00
C PHE A 120 -4.02 -1.84 0.35
N PRO A 121 -3.45 -2.84 1.07
CA PRO A 121 -3.15 -4.10 0.40
C PRO A 121 -4.45 -4.71 -0.12
N PHE A 122 -4.37 -5.35 -1.29
CA PHE A 122 -5.46 -6.09 -1.94
C PHE A 122 -6.65 -5.24 -2.42
N GLU A 123 -6.65 -3.92 -2.21
CA GLU A 123 -7.72 -3.02 -2.64
C GLU A 123 -7.45 -2.41 -4.01
N GLY A 124 -8.16 -2.87 -5.05
CA GLY A 124 -8.38 -2.10 -6.29
C GLY A 124 -7.12 -1.60 -7.01
N GLY A 125 -5.96 -2.24 -6.82
CA GLY A 125 -4.71 -1.87 -7.47
C GLY A 125 -4.04 -0.58 -6.97
N HIS A 126 -4.39 -0.02 -5.81
CA HIS A 126 -3.80 1.23 -5.28
C HIS A 126 -2.27 1.27 -5.39
N ARG A 127 -1.59 0.17 -5.06
CA ARG A 127 -0.12 0.10 -5.12
C ARG A 127 0.42 0.36 -6.52
N TRP A 128 -0.22 -0.20 -7.55
CA TRP A 128 0.23 -0.03 -8.94
C TRP A 128 0.10 1.43 -9.38
N PHE A 129 -1.05 2.05 -9.13
CA PHE A 129 -1.29 3.46 -9.46
C PHE A 129 -0.39 4.40 -8.65
N ASP A 130 -0.20 4.11 -7.37
CA ASP A 130 0.75 4.83 -6.51
C ASP A 130 2.17 4.78 -7.07
N LEU A 131 2.67 3.61 -7.46
CA LEU A 131 3.99 3.47 -8.09
C LEU A 131 4.12 4.30 -9.37
N ARG A 132 3.10 4.28 -10.24
CA ARG A 132 3.11 5.09 -11.47
C ARG A 132 3.19 6.58 -11.18
N ARG A 133 2.35 7.09 -10.27
CA ARG A 133 2.35 8.52 -9.92
C ARG A 133 3.56 8.95 -9.06
N TYR A 134 4.25 8.02 -8.41
CA TYR A 134 5.51 8.27 -7.71
C TYR A 134 6.72 8.34 -8.65
N GLY A 135 6.52 8.33 -9.97
CA GLY A 135 7.60 8.38 -10.95
C GLY A 135 8.14 7.01 -11.35
N MET A 136 7.32 5.96 -11.22
CA MET A 136 7.63 4.60 -11.69
C MET A 136 8.98 4.09 -11.17
N PRO A 137 9.20 4.00 -9.85
CA PRO A 137 10.50 3.63 -9.29
C PRO A 137 10.92 2.20 -9.67
N SER A 138 12.19 1.85 -9.54
CA SER A 138 12.61 0.45 -9.73
C SER A 138 11.96 -0.46 -8.67
N ILE A 139 11.48 -1.64 -9.07
CA ILE A 139 10.87 -2.64 -8.17
C ILE A 139 11.57 -3.97 -8.38
N LYS A 140 11.96 -4.62 -7.28
CA LYS A 140 12.42 -6.00 -7.27
C LYS A 140 11.36 -6.90 -6.68
N HIS A 141 11.10 -8.02 -7.34
CA HIS A 141 10.23 -9.07 -6.85
C HIS A 141 10.97 -10.41 -6.88
N TYR A 142 10.89 -11.14 -5.78
CA TYR A 142 11.37 -12.51 -5.69
C TYR A 142 10.15 -13.43 -5.74
N TYR A 143 10.14 -14.35 -6.70
CA TYR A 143 9.13 -15.39 -6.77
C TYR A 143 9.79 -16.76 -6.86
N GLU A 144 9.10 -17.76 -6.33
CA GLU A 144 9.51 -19.16 -6.39
C GLU A 144 8.44 -19.93 -7.18
N LEU A 145 8.79 -20.43 -8.37
CA LEU A 145 7.92 -21.34 -9.12
C LEU A 145 8.02 -22.77 -8.59
N LYS A 146 9.17 -23.13 -8.01
CA LYS A 146 9.39 -24.38 -7.29
C LYS A 146 10.07 -24.06 -5.95
N PRO A 147 9.77 -24.81 -4.88
CA PRO A 147 10.41 -24.61 -3.59
C PRO A 147 11.94 -24.59 -3.71
N GLY A 148 12.58 -23.54 -3.20
CA GLY A 148 14.04 -23.39 -3.26
C GLY A 148 14.60 -22.86 -4.57
N SER A 149 13.75 -22.48 -5.54
CA SER A 149 14.15 -21.85 -6.80
C SER A 149 13.72 -20.38 -6.87
N SER A 150 14.30 -19.56 -5.99
CA SER A 150 14.00 -18.12 -5.96
C SER A 150 14.56 -17.44 -7.20
N GLN A 151 13.68 -16.79 -7.97
CA GLN A 151 14.03 -15.94 -9.10
C GLN A 151 13.77 -14.48 -8.76
N GLU A 152 14.77 -13.63 -8.99
CA GLU A 152 14.62 -12.18 -8.91
C GLU A 152 14.18 -11.65 -10.28
N VAL A 153 13.06 -10.92 -10.32
CA VAL A 153 12.67 -10.10 -11.44
C VAL A 153 12.67 -8.64 -11.02
N THR A 154 13.35 -7.83 -11.83
CA THR A 154 13.42 -6.38 -11.65
C THR A 154 12.60 -5.69 -12.75
N LEU A 155 11.72 -4.80 -12.32
CA LEU A 155 11.11 -3.77 -13.14
C LEU A 155 11.94 -2.50 -12.98
N ALA A 156 12.63 -2.05 -14.03
CA ALA A 156 13.49 -0.88 -13.94
C ALA A 156 12.67 0.41 -13.69
N GLN A 157 13.35 1.47 -13.27
CA GLN A 157 12.68 2.78 -13.15
C GLN A 157 12.22 3.25 -14.53
N GLY A 158 10.95 3.66 -14.64
CA GLY A 158 10.35 4.13 -15.89
C GLY A 158 10.17 3.04 -16.96
N ASP A 159 10.28 1.76 -16.60
CA ASP A 159 10.14 0.64 -17.52
C ASP A 159 8.76 0.61 -18.19
N ASN A 160 8.72 0.36 -19.49
CA ASN A 160 7.49 0.36 -20.29
C ASN A 160 6.42 -0.60 -19.77
N ARG A 161 6.82 -1.66 -19.07
CA ARG A 161 5.91 -2.63 -18.44
C ARG A 161 5.09 -2.04 -17.29
N TYR A 162 5.28 -0.76 -16.92
CA TYR A 162 4.35 0.00 -16.09
C TYR A 162 3.02 0.35 -16.77
N THR A 163 2.94 0.20 -18.09
CA THR A 163 1.74 0.47 -18.89
C THR A 163 1.36 -0.78 -19.66
N LEU A 164 0.09 -1.19 -19.59
CA LEU A 164 -0.39 -2.31 -20.39
C LEU A 164 -0.32 -1.96 -21.88
N GLN A 165 0.05 -2.94 -22.69
CA GLN A 165 0.06 -2.79 -24.13
C GLN A 165 -1.37 -2.67 -24.65
N ILE A 166 -1.54 -1.85 -25.69
CA ILE A 166 -2.77 -1.83 -26.47
C ILE A 166 -2.91 -3.21 -27.14
N PRO A 167 -4.07 -3.88 -27.02
CA PRO A 167 -4.25 -5.19 -27.63
C PRO A 167 -4.05 -5.16 -29.14
N ASN A 168 -3.35 -6.15 -29.70
CA ASN A 168 -3.05 -6.22 -31.14
C ASN A 168 -4.31 -6.16 -32.01
N VAL A 169 -5.40 -6.81 -31.59
CA VAL A 169 -6.68 -6.78 -32.31
C VAL A 169 -7.26 -5.37 -32.47
N VAL A 170 -6.90 -4.44 -31.56
CA VAL A 170 -7.31 -3.03 -31.62
C VAL A 170 -6.42 -2.25 -32.58
N LEU A 171 -5.11 -2.53 -32.58
CA LEU A 171 -4.15 -1.93 -33.51
C LEU A 171 -4.42 -2.35 -34.96
N GLU A 172 -4.71 -3.63 -35.18
CA GLU A 172 -5.05 -4.19 -36.51
C GLU A 172 -6.32 -3.54 -37.10
N ARG A 173 -7.26 -3.14 -36.24
CA ARG A 173 -8.52 -2.48 -36.65
C ARG A 173 -8.39 -0.98 -36.85
N ASN A 174 -7.41 -0.34 -36.22
CA ASN A 174 -7.20 1.10 -36.33
C ASN A 174 -5.71 1.41 -36.47
N ALA A 175 -5.27 1.54 -37.72
CA ALA A 175 -3.89 1.82 -38.08
C ALA A 175 -3.37 3.18 -37.57
N ASN A 176 -4.23 4.08 -37.09
CA ASN A 176 -3.81 5.36 -36.49
C ASN A 176 -3.37 5.21 -35.03
N LEU A 177 -3.61 4.06 -34.40
CA LEU A 177 -3.14 3.80 -33.04
C LEU A 177 -1.67 3.42 -33.04
N VAL A 178 -0.92 4.05 -32.15
CA VAL A 178 0.49 3.73 -31.90
C VAL A 178 0.56 2.94 -30.61
N GLN A 179 1.32 1.84 -30.62
CA GLN A 179 1.54 1.03 -29.42
C GLN A 179 2.23 1.86 -28.33
N ASN A 180 1.90 1.57 -27.07
CA ASN A 180 2.65 2.12 -25.95
C ASN A 180 4.15 1.73 -26.09
N PRO A 181 5.08 2.61 -25.70
CA PRO A 181 6.52 2.37 -25.86
C PRO A 181 6.95 1.02 -25.29
#